data_AF-A0A5K0W0W6-F1
#
_entry.id   AF-A0A5K0W0W6-F1
#
_cell.length_a   1.000
_cell.length_b   1.000
_cell.length_c   1.000
_cell.angle_alpha   90.00
_cell.angle_beta   90.00
_cell.angle_gamma   90.00
#
_symmetry.space_group_name_H-M   'P 1'
#
loop_
_entity.id
_entity.type
_entity.pdbx_description
1 polymer ?
#
loop_
_entity_poly.entity_id
_entity_poly.type
_entity_poly.pdbx_seq_one_letter_code
_entity_poly.pdbx_strand_id
1 'polypeptide(L)' 'TSGRISYNGHEMNEFVPQRTSAYISQHDLHIGEMTVRETLAFSARCQGVGSRY' A
#
# COMPACT_ATOMS: atom_id res chain seq x y z
N THR A 1 22.06 9.52 14.35
CA THR A 1 20.73 9.01 13.95
C THR A 1 20.63 7.58 14.43
N SER A 2 20.00 7.36 15.58
CA SER A 2 19.87 6.03 16.19
C SER A 2 18.51 5.92 16.85
N GLY A 3 17.88 4.75 16.73
CA GLY A 3 16.55 4.45 17.26
C GLY A 3 16.01 3.16 16.66
N ARG A 4 14.96 2.59 17.28
CA ARG A 4 14.25 1.39 16.80
C ARG A 4 12.80 1.75 16.50
N ILE A 5 12.30 1.32 15.35
CA ILE A 5 10.92 1.53 14.92
C ILE A 5 10.29 0.15 14.70
N SER A 6 9.13 -0.07 15.29
CA SER A 6 8.34 -1.28 15.12
C SER A 6 6.94 -0.95 14.60
N TYR A 7 6.28 -1.94 14.02
CA TYR A 7 4.89 -1.88 13.57
C TYR A 7 4.09 -2.93 14.35
N ASN A 8 3.15 -2.49 15.20
CA ASN A 8 2.40 -3.39 16.09
C ASN A 8 3.30 -4.34 16.91
N GLY A 9 4.48 -3.87 17.32
CA GLY A 9 5.46 -4.67 18.08
C GLY A 9 6.39 -5.55 17.24
N HIS A 10 6.23 -5.56 15.91
CA HIS A 10 7.10 -6.28 14.98
C HIS A 10 8.15 -5.37 14.34
N GLU A 11 9.37 -5.87 14.21
CA GLU A 11 10.45 -5.24 13.46
C GLU A 11 10.17 -5.29 11.95
N MET A 12 10.68 -4.31 11.21
CA MET A 12 10.35 -4.14 9.78
C MET A 12 10.87 -5.27 8.86
N ASN A 13 11.74 -6.13 9.37
CA ASN A 13 12.24 -7.31 8.66
C ASN A 13 11.35 -8.56 8.87
N GLU A 14 10.35 -8.51 9.75
CA GLU A 14 9.45 -9.64 10.03
C GLU A 14 8.27 -9.73 9.05
N PHE A 15 8.03 -8.69 8.24
CA PHE A 15 6.96 -8.63 7.24
C PHE A 15 7.35 -7.73 6.06
N VAL A 16 6.45 -7.58 5.08
CA VAL A 16 6.64 -6.67 3.94
C VAL A 16 5.75 -5.42 4.13
N PRO A 17 6.29 -4.29 4.62
CA PRO A 17 5.48 -3.12 4.97
C PRO A 17 4.65 -2.55 3.82
N GLN A 18 5.13 -2.68 2.59
CA GLN A 18 4.45 -2.22 1.37
C GLN A 18 3.17 -3.02 1.07
N ARG A 19 2.99 -4.18 1.70
CA ARG A 19 1.78 -5.01 1.57
C ARG A 19 0.79 -4.83 2.72
N THR A 20 1.20 -4.17 3.80
CA THR A 20 0.39 -3.99 5.02
C THR A 20 0.08 -2.52 5.31
N SER A 21 0.80 -1.60 4.69
CA SER A 21 0.60 -0.16 4.80
C SER A 21 0.72 0.51 3.43
N ALA A 22 0.06 1.66 3.27
CA ALA A 22 0.13 2.47 2.06
C ALA A 22 0.61 3.88 2.39
N TYR A 23 1.49 4.41 1.56
CA TYR A 23 1.90 5.81 1.60
C TYR A 23 1.10 6.61 0.58
N ILE A 24 0.49 7.71 1.02
CA ILE A 24 -0.26 8.62 0.15
C ILE A 24 0.60 9.87 -0.09
N SER A 25 1.13 9.97 -1.31
CA SER A 25 1.90 11.13 -1.76
C SER A 25 0.98 12.33 -1.95
N GLN A 26 1.56 13.54 -1.90
CA GLN A 26 0.88 14.75 -2.37
C GLN A 26 0.65 14.75 -3.89
N HIS A 27 1.42 13.93 -4.64
CA HIS A 27 1.30 13.83 -6.08
C HIS A 27 0.32 12.71 -6.45
N ASP A 28 -0.71 13.07 -7.21
CA ASP A 28 -1.66 12.11 -7.75
C ASP A 28 -1.03 11.29 -8.87
N LEU A 29 -1.23 9.98 -8.82
CA LEU A 29 -0.77 9.02 -9.83
C LEU A 29 -1.95 8.39 -10.61
N HIS A 30 -3.12 9.01 -10.53
CA HIS A 30 -4.33 8.53 -11.18
C HIS A 30 -4.30 8.84 -12.69
N ILE A 31 -4.85 7.93 -13.50
CA ILE A 31 -5.07 8.14 -14.93
C ILE A 31 -6.36 8.96 -15.08
N GLY A 32 -6.25 10.19 -15.58
CA GLY A 32 -7.36 11.16 -15.61
C GLY A 32 -8.54 10.75 -16.51
N GLU A 33 -8.29 9.86 -17.46
CA GLU A 33 -9.29 9.31 -18.38
C GLU A 33 -10.14 8.19 -17.75
N MET A 34 -9.73 7.63 -16.61
CA MET A 34 -10.45 6.55 -15.95
C MET A 34 -11.55 7.07 -15.03
N THR A 35 -12.68 6.35 -14.99
CA THR A 35 -13.70 6.58 -13.97
C THR A 35 -13.19 6.14 -12.58
N VAL A 36 -13.83 6.65 -11.52
CA VAL A 36 -13.52 6.25 -10.13
C VAL A 36 -13.57 4.73 -9.94
N ARG A 37 -14.59 4.07 -10.51
CA ARG A 37 -14.75 2.61 -10.42
C ARG A 37 -13.58 1.88 -11.08
N GLU A 38 -13.17 2.32 -12.26
CA GLU A 38 -12.06 1.70 -13.00
C GLU A 38 -10.74 1.90 -12.26
N THR A 39 -10.50 3.08 -11.69
CA THR A 39 -9.29 3.40 -10.92
C THR A 39 -9.17 2.51 -9.68
N LEU A 40 -10.27 2.27 -8.97
CA LEU A 40 -10.29 1.35 -7.83
C LEU A 40 -10.06 -0.11 -8.27
N ALA A 41 -10.71 -0.55 -9.35
CA ALA A 41 -10.52 -1.91 -9.87
C ALA A 41 -9.08 -2.14 -10.37
N PHE A 42 -8.47 -1.15 -11.01
CA PHE A 42 -7.07 -1.19 -11.43
C PHE A 42 -6.14 -1.27 -10.22
N SER A 43 -6.31 -0.38 -9.24
CA SER A 43 -5.52 -0.37 -8.00
C SER A 43 -5.59 -1.73 -7.28
N ALA A 44 -6.78 -2.33 -7.18
CA ALA A 44 -6.96 -3.65 -6.57
C ALA A 44 -6.20 -4.75 -7.31
N ARG A 45 -6.16 -4.74 -8.65
CA ARG A 45 -5.36 -5.71 -9.43
C ARG A 45 -3.86 -5.53 -9.22
N CYS A 46 -3.38 -4.29 -9.13
CA CYS A 46 -1.97 -3.98 -8.89
C CYS A 46 -1.51 -4.35 -7.48
N GLN A 47 -2.36 -4.15 -6.47
CA GLN A 47 -2.06 -4.56 -5.09
C GLN A 47 -2.20 -6.07 -4.87
N GLY A 48 -2.81 -6.76 -5.83
CA GLY A 48 -3.09 -8.19 -5.77
C GLY A 48 -4.39 -8.52 -5.05
N VAL A 49 -4.79 -9.78 -5.11
CA VAL A 49 -5.84 -10.29 -4.20
C VAL A 49 -5.25 -10.24 -2.80
N GLY A 50 -5.77 -9.37 -1.93
CA GLY A 50 -5.33 -9.29 -0.53
C GLY A 50 -5.30 -10.66 0.14
N SER A 51 -4.63 -10.79 1.29
CA SER A 51 -4.50 -12.03 2.04
C SER A 51 -5.85 -12.77 2.11
N ARG A 52 -6.03 -13.78 1.24
CA ARG A 52 -7.11 -14.75 1.37
C ARG A 52 -6.71 -15.61 2.55
N TYR A 53 -7.19 -15.25 3.74
CA TYR A 53 -7.27 -16.18 4.86
C TYR A 53 -8.40 -17.17 4.56
#